data_AF-A0A662AE67-F1
#
_entry.id   AF-A0A662AE67-F1
#
_cell.length_a   1.000
_cell.length_b   1.000
_cell.length_c   1.000
_cell.angle_alpha   90.00
_cell.angle_beta   90.00
_cell.angle_gamma   90.00
#
_symmetry.space_group_name_H-M   'P 1'
#
loop_
_entity.id
_entity.type
_entity.pdbx_description
1 polymer ?
#
loop_
_entity_poly.entity_id
_entity_poly.type
_entity_poly.pdbx_seq_one_letter_code
_entity_poly.pdbx_strand_id
1 'polypeptide(L)'
;NEIERKNWNLILAGLAFWGMDWINEIANSLILHFTEFAPLWCAPGKTAYLILVGFNIEIAFMFSISGIVWTKMLPKDKNLKILGINNRLFITIVGSIFSVIIEIFLNLADMLTWEYSWWNISAPWLIIIFGYMTFFVMAFWVYDMKTMKQKITTVGVIYTIVLLSVIVFGSLGWI
;
A
#
# COMPACT_ATOMS: atom_id res chain seq x y z
N ASN A 1 5.95 23.41 2.39
CA ASN A 1 6.31 21.98 2.45
C ASN A 1 5.83 21.37 3.78
N GLU A 2 5.49 20.07 3.90
CA GLU A 2 4.96 19.49 5.17
C GLU A 2 6.03 19.40 6.27
N ILE A 3 7.29 19.22 5.88
CA ILE A 3 8.45 19.28 6.78
C ILE A 3 8.60 20.67 7.40
N GLU A 4 8.45 21.73 6.61
CA GLU A 4 8.47 23.13 7.10
C GLU A 4 7.33 23.40 8.08
N ARG A 5 6.17 22.76 7.85
CA ARG A 5 5.00 22.81 8.75
C ARG A 5 5.12 21.88 9.95
N LYS A 6 6.21 21.11 10.06
CA LYS A 6 6.47 20.11 11.12
C LYS A 6 5.32 19.11 11.27
N ASN A 7 4.65 18.76 10.16
CA ASN A 7 3.52 17.84 10.17
C ASN A 7 3.98 16.37 10.15
N TRP A 8 4.71 15.99 11.20
CA TRP A 8 5.30 14.66 11.34
C TRP A 8 4.25 13.54 11.40
N ASN A 9 3.05 13.84 11.91
CA ASN A 9 1.94 12.88 11.94
C ASN A 9 1.57 12.45 10.52
N LEU A 10 1.45 13.40 9.60
CA LEU A 10 1.11 13.14 8.22
C LEU A 10 2.23 12.40 7.48
N ILE A 11 3.48 12.82 7.71
CA ILE A 11 4.65 12.17 7.09
C ILE A 11 4.75 10.70 7.55
N LEU A 12 4.61 10.42 8.85
CA LEU A 12 4.67 9.06 9.37
C LEU A 12 3.50 8.19 8.91
N ALA A 13 2.31 8.76 8.72
CA ALA A 13 1.18 8.04 8.12
C ALA A 13 1.46 7.68 6.65
N GLY A 14 2.03 8.61 5.87
CA GLY A 14 2.46 8.34 4.49
C GLY A 14 3.54 7.25 4.42
N LEU A 15 4.52 7.30 5.31
CA LEU A 15 5.55 6.25 5.43
C LEU A 15 4.94 4.90 5.85
N ALA A 16 3.97 4.89 6.75
CA ALA A 16 3.27 3.66 7.13
C ALA A 16 2.52 3.04 5.93
N PHE A 17 1.83 3.88 5.14
CA PHE A 17 1.15 3.44 3.92
C PHE A 17 2.13 2.79 2.94
N TRP A 18 3.24 3.47 2.63
CA TRP A 18 4.24 2.98 1.70
C TRP A 18 5.02 1.77 2.23
N GLY A 19 5.25 1.69 3.54
CA GLY A 19 5.87 0.51 4.15
C GLY A 19 4.98 -0.74 4.06
N MET A 20 3.66 -0.58 4.17
CA MET A 20 2.72 -1.70 3.95
C MET A 20 2.70 -2.15 2.49
N ASP A 21 2.76 -1.21 1.55
CA ASP A 21 2.92 -1.49 0.12
C ASP A 21 4.17 -2.34 -0.14
N TRP A 22 5.33 -1.93 0.37
CA TRP A 22 6.57 -2.73 0.29
C TRP A 22 6.43 -4.16 0.85
N ILE A 23 5.75 -4.33 1.99
CA ILE A 23 5.49 -5.67 2.55
C ILE A 23 4.66 -6.51 1.56
N ASN A 24 3.65 -5.89 0.94
CA ASN A 24 2.78 -6.56 -0.01
C ASN A 24 3.53 -6.95 -1.29
N GLU A 25 4.41 -6.08 -1.78
CA GLU A 25 5.25 -6.34 -2.96
C GLU A 25 6.29 -7.45 -2.73
N ILE A 26 6.87 -7.50 -1.53
CA ILE A 26 7.74 -8.62 -1.14
C ILE A 26 6.94 -9.91 -1.08
N ALA A 27 5.76 -9.90 -0.43
CA ALA A 27 4.90 -11.08 -0.37
C ALA A 27 4.48 -11.55 -1.77
N ASN A 28 4.19 -10.62 -2.67
CA ASN A 28 3.84 -10.89 -4.06
C ASN A 28 4.97 -11.61 -4.82
N SER A 29 6.21 -11.14 -4.67
CA SER A 29 7.39 -11.82 -5.24
C SER A 29 7.61 -13.21 -4.65
N LEU A 30 7.41 -13.39 -3.33
CA LEU A 30 7.50 -14.70 -2.70
C LEU A 30 6.41 -15.66 -3.18
N ILE A 31 5.20 -15.18 -3.43
CA ILE A 31 4.13 -15.99 -4.03
C ILE A 31 4.57 -16.52 -5.39
N LEU A 32 5.15 -15.67 -6.25
CA LEU A 32 5.70 -16.15 -7.52
C LEU A 32 6.79 -17.20 -7.28
N HIS A 33 7.75 -16.94 -6.39
CA HIS A 33 8.85 -17.86 -6.11
C HIS A 33 8.37 -19.25 -5.67
N PHE A 34 7.41 -19.32 -4.74
CA PHE A 34 6.96 -20.59 -4.19
C PHE A 34 5.89 -21.30 -5.03
N THR A 35 5.10 -20.57 -5.80
CA THR A 35 4.06 -21.18 -6.65
C THR A 35 4.57 -21.56 -8.03
N GLU A 36 5.67 -20.93 -8.48
CA GLU A 36 6.23 -21.06 -9.83
C GLU A 36 5.20 -20.81 -10.95
N PHE A 37 4.09 -20.15 -10.62
CA PHE A 37 2.96 -19.92 -11.53
C PHE A 37 2.85 -18.45 -11.90
N ALA A 38 2.49 -17.60 -10.95
CA ALA A 38 2.31 -16.17 -11.17
C ALA A 38 2.39 -15.42 -9.83
N PRO A 39 2.79 -14.13 -9.83
CA PRO A 39 2.50 -13.25 -8.71
C PRO A 39 0.98 -12.96 -8.65
N LEU A 40 0.51 -12.41 -7.54
CA LEU A 40 -0.87 -11.89 -7.45
C LEU A 40 -1.09 -10.73 -8.43
N TRP A 41 -0.09 -9.88 -8.60
CA TRP A 41 -0.04 -8.88 -9.68
C TRP A 41 1.35 -8.81 -10.30
N CYS A 42 1.40 -8.63 -11.61
CA CYS A 42 2.64 -8.39 -12.35
C CYS A 42 2.57 -7.04 -13.06
N ALA A 43 3.71 -6.39 -13.30
CA ALA A 43 3.81 -5.17 -14.09
C ALA A 43 4.53 -5.44 -15.42
N PRO A 44 3.88 -6.08 -16.42
CA PRO A 44 4.53 -6.49 -17.66
C PRO A 44 4.80 -5.34 -18.64
N GLY A 45 4.21 -4.17 -18.40
CA GLY A 45 4.40 -2.98 -19.22
C GLY A 45 5.84 -2.45 -19.17
N LYS A 46 6.21 -1.63 -20.17
CA LYS A 46 7.51 -0.94 -20.15
C LYS A 46 7.56 0.03 -18.97
N THR A 47 8.58 -0.10 -18.12
CA THR A 47 8.85 0.78 -16.97
C THR A 47 10.26 1.35 -17.06
N ALA A 48 10.49 2.51 -16.44
CA ALA A 48 11.82 3.07 -16.26
C ALA A 48 12.72 2.17 -15.39
N TYR A 49 12.18 1.51 -14.37
CA TYR A 49 12.93 0.58 -13.52
C TYR A 49 11.99 -0.37 -12.77
N LEU A 50 12.15 -1.67 -13.00
CA LEU A 50 11.45 -2.72 -12.26
C LEU A 50 12.26 -3.08 -11.01
N ILE A 51 11.64 -2.97 -9.84
CA ILE A 51 12.25 -3.23 -8.53
C ILE A 51 11.97 -4.67 -8.09
N LEU A 52 10.70 -5.08 -8.15
CA LEU A 52 10.21 -6.45 -7.89
C LEU A 52 9.17 -6.82 -8.97
N VAL A 53 8.69 -8.06 -9.00
CA VAL A 53 7.81 -8.58 -10.08
C VAL A 53 6.57 -7.72 -10.37
N GLY A 54 5.94 -7.17 -9.34
CA GLY A 54 4.79 -6.24 -9.45
C GLY A 54 5.14 -4.79 -9.15
N PHE A 55 6.38 -4.51 -8.74
CA PHE A 55 6.78 -3.23 -8.16
C PHE A 55 7.78 -2.51 -9.06
N ASN A 56 7.32 -1.45 -9.70
CA ASN A 56 8.18 -0.57 -10.48
C ASN A 56 8.35 0.80 -9.80
N ILE A 57 9.26 1.62 -10.34
CA ILE A 57 9.57 2.92 -9.76
C ILE A 57 8.38 3.90 -9.83
N GLU A 58 7.55 3.81 -10.86
CA GLU A 58 6.34 4.63 -11.01
C GLU A 58 5.32 4.33 -9.89
N ILE A 59 5.11 3.04 -9.62
CA ILE A 59 4.29 2.53 -8.51
C ILE A 59 4.89 2.99 -7.17
N ALA A 60 6.20 2.80 -6.97
CA ALA A 60 6.89 3.24 -5.75
C ALA A 60 6.63 4.73 -5.44
N PHE A 61 6.75 5.59 -6.46
CA PHE A 61 6.45 7.02 -6.29
C PHE A 61 4.95 7.27 -6.03
N MET A 62 4.06 6.62 -6.78
CA MET A 62 2.61 6.74 -6.58
C MET A 62 2.22 6.43 -5.13
N PHE A 63 2.67 5.29 -4.58
CA PHE A 63 2.34 4.88 -3.21
C PHE A 63 3.02 5.77 -2.15
N SER A 64 4.25 6.24 -2.40
CA SER A 64 4.94 7.19 -1.50
C SER A 64 4.18 8.53 -1.33
N ILE A 65 3.45 8.95 -2.36
CA ILE A 65 2.64 10.18 -2.36
C ILE A 65 1.22 9.91 -1.87
N SER A 66 0.63 8.80 -2.29
CA SER A 66 -0.78 8.44 -2.03
C SER A 66 -1.11 8.45 -0.54
N GLY A 67 -0.27 7.84 0.30
CA GLY A 67 -0.49 7.81 1.75
C GLY A 67 -0.60 9.20 2.38
N ILE A 68 0.20 10.17 1.90
CA ILE A 68 0.15 11.56 2.36
C ILE A 68 -1.14 12.24 1.88
N VAL A 69 -1.50 12.07 0.60
CA VAL A 69 -2.69 12.70 0.00
C VAL A 69 -3.96 12.23 0.69
N TRP A 70 -4.14 10.92 0.85
CA TRP A 70 -5.33 10.36 1.48
C TRP A 70 -5.43 10.69 2.97
N THR A 71 -4.30 10.70 3.68
CA THR A 71 -4.30 11.10 5.09
C THR A 71 -4.68 12.58 5.26
N LYS A 72 -4.32 13.46 4.31
CA LYS A 72 -4.76 14.86 4.30
C LYS A 72 -6.26 15.05 4.14
N MET A 73 -6.95 14.08 3.52
CA MET A 73 -8.39 14.13 3.34
C MET A 73 -9.15 13.82 4.63
N LEU A 74 -8.47 13.32 5.67
CA LEU A 74 -9.10 13.02 6.96
C LEU A 74 -9.63 14.29 7.63
N PRO A 75 -10.92 14.31 8.01
CA PRO A 75 -11.47 15.32 8.89
C PRO A 75 -10.69 15.41 10.21
N LYS A 76 -10.48 16.65 10.68
CA LYS A 76 -9.81 16.91 11.97
C LYS A 76 -10.49 16.19 13.12
N ASP A 77 -11.84 16.16 13.13
CA ASP A 77 -12.60 15.39 14.11
C ASP A 77 -12.64 13.91 13.73
N LYS A 78 -12.12 13.06 14.62
CA LYS A 78 -12.11 11.60 14.48
C LYS A 78 -13.42 10.90 14.66
N ASN A 79 -14.36 11.56 15.31
CA ASN A 79 -15.68 11.00 15.57
C ASN A 79 -16.71 11.44 14.53
N LEU A 80 -16.34 12.35 13.61
CA LEU A 80 -17.19 12.74 12.50
C LEU A 80 -17.65 11.50 11.73
N LYS A 81 -18.93 11.47 11.38
CA LYS A 81 -19.51 10.43 10.53
C LYS A 81 -19.77 10.97 9.14
N ILE A 82 -19.47 10.17 8.12
CA ILE A 82 -19.80 10.42 6.72
C ILE A 82 -20.82 9.35 6.32
N LEU A 83 -22.01 9.77 5.89
CA LEU A 83 -23.13 8.86 5.57
C LEU A 83 -23.43 7.85 6.70
N GLY A 84 -23.30 8.27 7.96
CA GLY A 84 -23.53 7.43 9.14
C GLY A 84 -22.36 6.52 9.56
N ILE A 85 -21.30 6.43 8.76
CA ILE A 85 -20.11 5.61 9.01
C ILE A 85 -18.99 6.48 9.60
N ASN A 86 -18.16 5.94 10.51
CA ASN A 86 -16.99 6.68 10.99
C ASN A 86 -16.09 7.10 9.81
N ASN A 87 -15.65 8.35 9.79
CA ASN A 87 -14.96 8.91 8.63
C ASN A 87 -13.62 8.21 8.29
N ARG A 88 -12.90 7.62 9.26
CA ARG A 88 -11.66 6.85 8.99
C ARG A 88 -11.98 5.63 8.16
N LEU A 89 -12.96 4.86 8.63
CA LEU A 89 -13.43 3.67 7.94
C LEU A 89 -14.01 4.01 6.57
N PHE A 90 -14.82 5.07 6.49
CA PHE A 90 -15.39 5.53 5.21
C PHE A 90 -14.30 5.87 4.20
N ILE A 91 -13.31 6.69 4.58
CA ILE A 91 -12.21 7.09 3.69
C ILE A 91 -11.30 5.92 3.35
N THR A 92 -11.06 4.99 4.28
CA THR A 92 -10.34 3.74 4.03
C THR A 92 -11.01 2.89 2.94
N ILE A 93 -12.34 2.71 3.02
CA ILE A 93 -13.10 1.93 2.04
C ILE A 93 -13.07 2.64 0.68
N VAL A 94 -13.35 3.94 0.65
CA VAL A 94 -13.33 4.73 -0.59
C VAL A 94 -11.95 4.73 -1.23
N GLY A 95 -10.89 4.94 -0.45
CA GLY A 95 -9.52 4.93 -0.94
C GLY A 95 -9.11 3.57 -1.51
N SER A 96 -9.48 2.48 -0.83
CA SER A 96 -9.20 1.13 -1.32
C SER A 96 -9.94 0.84 -2.63
N ILE A 97 -11.24 1.13 -2.71
CA ILE A 97 -12.01 0.96 -3.95
C ILE A 97 -11.43 1.81 -5.07
N PHE A 98 -11.06 3.07 -4.78
CA PHE A 98 -10.43 3.95 -5.75
C PHE A 98 -9.14 3.34 -6.31
N SER A 99 -8.26 2.82 -5.46
CA SER A 99 -7.01 2.21 -5.94
C SER A 99 -7.26 0.98 -6.81
N VAL A 100 -8.23 0.12 -6.46
CA VAL A 100 -8.61 -1.02 -7.30
C VAL A 100 -9.19 -0.57 -8.63
N ILE A 101 -9.96 0.52 -8.68
CA ILE A 101 -10.42 1.10 -9.96
C ILE A 101 -9.22 1.53 -10.82
N ILE A 102 -8.19 2.13 -10.22
CA ILE A 102 -6.95 2.47 -10.94
C ILE A 102 -6.25 1.21 -11.45
N GLU A 103 -6.15 0.15 -10.64
CA GLU A 103 -5.59 -1.14 -11.12
C GLU A 103 -6.40 -1.77 -12.23
N ILE A 104 -7.73 -1.68 -12.19
CA ILE A 104 -8.57 -2.15 -13.31
C ILE A 104 -8.21 -1.40 -14.59
N PHE A 105 -7.99 -0.08 -14.53
CA PHE A 105 -7.54 0.66 -15.71
C PHE A 105 -6.14 0.25 -16.17
N LEU A 106 -5.21 0.00 -15.24
CA LEU A 106 -3.88 -0.52 -15.58
C LEU A 106 -3.98 -1.93 -16.21
N ASN A 107 -4.90 -2.76 -15.73
CA ASN A 107 -5.13 -4.10 -16.25
C ASN A 107 -5.73 -4.08 -17.65
N LEU A 108 -6.73 -3.23 -17.88
CA LEU A 108 -7.30 -3.01 -19.22
C LEU A 108 -6.30 -2.41 -20.21
N ALA A 109 -5.23 -1.78 -19.73
CA ALA A 109 -4.15 -1.21 -20.53
C ALA A 109 -2.93 -2.13 -20.65
N ASP A 110 -3.02 -3.39 -20.20
CA ASP A 110 -1.93 -4.37 -20.18
C ASP A 110 -0.67 -3.90 -19.41
N MET A 111 -0.85 -2.94 -18.49
CA MET A 111 0.22 -2.43 -17.62
C MET A 111 0.32 -3.19 -16.29
N LEU A 112 -0.74 -3.90 -15.92
CA LEU A 112 -0.82 -4.74 -14.72
C LEU A 112 -1.58 -6.03 -15.06
N THR A 113 -1.13 -7.20 -14.64
CA THR A 113 -1.87 -8.46 -14.88
C THR A 113 -2.24 -9.19 -13.61
N TRP A 114 -3.30 -10.00 -13.71
CA TRP A 114 -3.89 -10.78 -12.64
C TRP A 114 -4.22 -12.18 -13.17
N GLU A 115 -3.52 -13.20 -12.68
CA GLU A 115 -3.62 -14.57 -13.25
C GLU A 115 -4.56 -15.50 -12.46
N TYR A 116 -4.90 -15.14 -11.21
CA TYR A 116 -5.69 -16.01 -10.33
C TYR A 116 -7.20 -15.75 -10.47
N SER A 117 -8.01 -16.82 -10.55
CA SER A 117 -9.47 -16.73 -10.68
C SER A 117 -10.18 -16.05 -9.49
N TRP A 118 -9.53 -15.98 -8.34
CA TRP A 118 -10.00 -15.35 -7.11
C TRP A 118 -9.35 -13.98 -6.84
N TRP A 119 -8.47 -13.51 -7.72
CA TRP A 119 -7.78 -12.22 -7.66
C TRP A 119 -7.75 -11.63 -9.07
N ASN A 120 -8.86 -11.04 -9.52
CA ASN A 120 -8.98 -10.42 -10.84
C ASN A 120 -10.17 -9.44 -10.92
N ILE A 121 -10.45 -8.87 -12.09
CA ILE A 121 -11.56 -7.92 -12.34
C ILE A 121 -12.92 -8.48 -11.90
N SER A 122 -13.20 -9.76 -12.12
CA SER A 122 -14.45 -10.42 -11.74
C SER A 122 -14.50 -10.80 -10.25
N ALA A 123 -13.34 -10.83 -9.59
CA ALA A 123 -13.19 -11.13 -8.17
C ALA A 123 -12.33 -10.09 -7.41
N PRO A 124 -12.69 -8.79 -7.41
CA PRO A 124 -11.81 -7.73 -6.92
C PRO A 124 -11.85 -7.57 -5.39
N TRP A 125 -12.74 -8.28 -4.68
CA TRP A 125 -12.98 -8.06 -3.26
C TRP A 125 -11.75 -8.37 -2.39
N LEU A 126 -10.94 -9.37 -2.74
CA LEU A 126 -9.69 -9.64 -2.03
C LEU A 126 -8.64 -8.58 -2.31
N ILE A 127 -8.63 -7.99 -3.50
CA ILE A 127 -7.75 -6.88 -3.88
C ILE A 127 -8.11 -5.63 -3.08
N ILE A 128 -9.40 -5.35 -2.95
CA ILE A 128 -9.90 -4.25 -2.10
C ILE A 128 -9.40 -4.43 -0.66
N ILE A 129 -9.57 -5.62 -0.08
CA ILE A 129 -9.23 -5.85 1.33
C ILE A 129 -7.72 -5.94 1.54
N PHE A 130 -7.06 -6.89 0.88
CA PHE A 130 -5.65 -7.23 1.11
C PHE A 130 -4.68 -6.45 0.23
N GLY A 131 -5.09 -6.09 -0.98
CA GLY A 131 -4.29 -5.26 -1.88
C GLY A 131 -4.22 -3.79 -1.44
N TYR A 132 -5.22 -3.28 -0.71
CA TYR A 132 -5.30 -1.85 -0.42
C TYR A 132 -5.81 -1.44 0.96
N MET A 133 -6.89 -2.06 1.47
CA MET A 133 -7.55 -1.57 2.68
C MET A 133 -6.61 -1.60 3.89
N THR A 134 -5.75 -2.62 3.97
CA THR A 134 -4.70 -2.76 5.00
C THR A 134 -3.76 -1.55 5.04
N PHE A 135 -3.42 -0.95 3.90
CA PHE A 135 -2.49 0.17 3.81
C PHE A 135 -3.12 1.44 4.40
N PHE A 136 -4.37 1.71 4.00
CA PHE A 136 -5.15 2.83 4.53
C PHE A 136 -5.39 2.70 6.03
N VAL A 137 -5.78 1.50 6.49
CA VAL A 137 -5.98 1.24 7.93
C VAL A 137 -4.70 1.53 8.71
N MET A 138 -3.56 1.02 8.26
CA MET A 138 -2.28 1.23 8.93
C MET A 138 -1.88 2.71 8.95
N ALA A 139 -2.01 3.40 7.82
CA ALA A 139 -1.71 4.82 7.70
C ALA A 139 -2.54 5.67 8.66
N PHE A 140 -3.86 5.46 8.68
CA PHE A 140 -4.77 6.24 9.52
C PHE A 140 -4.62 5.87 11.00
N TRP A 141 -4.33 4.61 11.31
CA TRP A 141 -4.02 4.19 12.67
C TRP A 141 -2.77 4.90 13.19
N VAL A 142 -1.67 4.90 12.41
CA VAL A 142 -0.45 5.65 12.74
C VAL A 142 -0.76 7.15 12.86
N TYR A 143 -1.57 7.72 11.98
CA TYR A 143 -1.97 9.13 12.03
C TYR A 143 -2.70 9.49 13.33
N ASP A 144 -3.59 8.64 13.83
CA ASP A 144 -4.42 8.88 15.02
C ASP A 144 -3.76 8.43 16.35
N MET A 145 -2.56 7.83 16.32
CA MET A 145 -1.81 7.47 17.54
C MET A 145 -1.54 8.69 18.43
N LYS A 146 -1.62 8.48 19.75
CA LYS A 146 -1.56 9.54 20.77
C LYS A 146 -0.17 10.17 20.89
N THR A 147 0.89 9.38 20.79
CA THR A 147 2.26 9.83 21.06
C THR A 147 3.15 9.66 19.84
N MET A 148 4.11 10.57 19.67
CA MET A 148 5.09 10.48 18.58
C MET A 148 5.95 9.22 18.69
N LYS A 149 6.29 8.79 19.92
CA LYS A 149 7.02 7.55 20.17
C LYS A 149 6.30 6.34 19.57
N GLN A 150 4.99 6.21 19.79
CA GLN A 150 4.19 5.12 19.23
C GLN A 150 4.24 5.13 17.69
N LYS A 151 4.06 6.30 17.07
CA LYS A 151 4.10 6.45 15.61
C LYS A 151 5.45 5.99 15.04
N ILE A 152 6.55 6.51 15.60
CA ILE A 152 7.91 6.18 15.18
C ILE A 152 8.19 4.69 15.39
N THR A 153 7.79 4.12 16.54
CA THR A 153 7.99 2.69 16.80
C THR A 153 7.21 1.83 15.81
N THR A 154 5.94 2.14 15.53
CA THR A 154 5.16 1.36 14.55
C THR A 154 5.74 1.45 13.15
N VAL A 155 6.06 2.65 12.66
CA VAL A 155 6.70 2.82 11.35
C VAL A 155 8.07 2.13 11.32
N GLY A 156 8.86 2.26 12.38
CA GLY A 156 10.14 1.59 12.51
C GLY A 156 10.04 0.07 12.43
N VAL A 157 9.02 -0.54 13.06
CA VAL A 157 8.76 -1.98 12.97
C VAL A 157 8.41 -2.38 11.54
N ILE A 158 7.53 -1.64 10.86
CA ILE A 158 7.16 -1.90 9.46
C ILE A 158 8.42 -1.93 8.58
N TYR A 159 9.25 -0.90 8.66
CA TYR A 159 10.47 -0.83 7.84
C TYR A 159 11.56 -1.80 8.28
N THR A 160 11.59 -2.21 9.55
CA THR A 160 12.47 -3.29 10.00
C THR A 160 12.07 -4.61 9.34
N ILE A 161 10.78 -4.91 9.25
CA ILE A 161 10.27 -6.09 8.54
C ILE A 161 10.67 -6.01 7.08
N VAL A 162 10.41 -4.89 6.39
CA VAL A 162 10.81 -4.69 4.98
C VAL A 162 12.31 -4.92 4.79
N LEU A 163 13.15 -4.27 5.59
CA LEU A 163 14.61 -4.37 5.47
C LEU A 163 15.11 -5.80 5.69
N LEU A 164 14.63 -6.47 6.74
CA LEU A 164 15.01 -7.85 7.03
C LEU A 164 14.53 -8.80 5.92
N SER A 165 13.32 -8.62 5.41
CA SER A 165 12.79 -9.42 4.30
C SER A 165 13.60 -9.22 3.02
N VAL A 166 13.97 -7.98 2.66
CA VAL A 166 14.81 -7.71 1.50
C VAL A 166 16.19 -8.35 1.66
N ILE A 167 16.82 -8.21 2.83
CA ILE A 167 18.15 -8.82 3.07
C ILE A 167 18.08 -10.33 2.99
N VAL A 168 17.13 -10.96 3.71
CA VAL A 168 17.05 -12.42 3.78
C VAL A 168 16.63 -13.00 2.44
N PHE A 169 15.48 -12.59 1.89
CA PHE A 169 14.94 -13.19 0.67
C PHE A 169 15.75 -12.82 -0.57
N GLY A 170 16.32 -11.61 -0.61
CA GLY A 170 17.26 -11.23 -1.67
C GLY A 170 18.56 -12.04 -1.61
N SER A 171 19.11 -12.30 -0.42
CA SER A 171 20.31 -13.16 -0.28
C SER A 171 20.07 -14.62 -0.66
N LEU A 172 18.82 -15.08 -0.56
CA LEU A 172 18.39 -16.42 -0.98
C LEU A 172 18.04 -16.48 -2.47
N GLY A 173 17.99 -15.33 -3.17
CA GLY A 173 17.57 -15.25 -4.58
C GLY A 173 16.08 -15.52 -4.80
N TRP A 174 15.25 -15.30 -3.78
CA TRP A 174 13.80 -15.52 -3.85
C TRP A 174 13.04 -14.31 -4.41
N ILE A 175 13.65 -13.12 -4.30
CA ILE A 175 13.12 -11.84 -4.77
C ILE A 175 14.23 -11.02 -5.43
#